data_AF-A0AA38MP97-F1
#
_entry.id   AF-A0AA38MP97-F1
#
_cell.length_a   1.000
_cell.length_b   1.000
_cell.length_c   1.000
_cell.angle_alpha   90.00
_cell.angle_beta   90.00
_cell.angle_gamma   90.00
#
_symmetry.space_group_name_H-M   'P 1'
#
loop_
_entity.id
_entity.type
_entity.pdbx_description
1 polymer ?
#
loop_
_entity_poly.entity_id
_entity_poly.type
_entity_poly.pdbx_seq_one_letter_code
_entity_poly.pdbx_strand_id
1 'polypeptide(L)'
;MPALDKIHRRFLKFLSFKVNGIYPEIGIDQPQLLHRHDMVSLSYRRDTYKLLHNQIDCEFLLSKIPIYVPRISSRSDVSFRPPAARTDVLRRDPINIMCKAADRIFA
;
A
#
# COMPACT_ATOMS: atom_id res chain seq x y z
N MET A 1 -16.69 19.17 -1.74
CA MET A 1 -15.72 18.11 -2.11
C MET A 1 -14.56 18.48 -3.08
N PRO A 2 -14.36 19.73 -3.57
CA PRO A 2 -13.14 20.11 -4.33
C PRO A 2 -11.98 20.64 -3.47
N ALA A 3 -12.11 20.65 -2.14
CA ALA A 3 -11.14 21.28 -1.24
C ALA A 3 -9.81 20.50 -1.17
N LEU A 4 -9.86 19.16 -1.11
CA LEU A 4 -8.64 18.35 -0.98
C LEU A 4 -7.78 18.37 -2.24
N ASP A 5 -8.40 18.38 -3.43
CA ASP A 5 -7.67 18.50 -4.70
C ASP A 5 -7.00 19.87 -4.85
N LYS A 6 -7.65 20.93 -4.37
CA LYS A 6 -7.04 22.27 -4.28
C LYS A 6 -5.83 22.28 -3.34
N ILE A 7 -5.93 21.62 -2.19
CA ILE A 7 -4.81 21.49 -1.23
C ILE A 7 -3.66 20.70 -1.86
N HIS A 8 -3.95 19.55 -2.47
CA HIS A 8 -2.95 18.72 -3.14
C HIS A 8 -2.23 19.48 -4.24
N ARG A 9 -2.97 20.22 -5.08
CA ARG A 9 -2.38 21.06 -6.12
C ARG A 9 -1.48 22.14 -5.54
N ARG A 10 -1.90 22.83 -4.47
CA ARG A 10 -1.06 23.84 -3.80
C ARG A 10 0.21 23.21 -3.22
N PHE A 11 0.09 22.01 -2.66
CA PHE A 11 1.22 21.25 -2.14
C PHE A 11 2.22 20.88 -3.26
N LEU A 12 1.77 20.37 -4.40
CA LEU A 12 2.66 20.07 -5.53
C LEU A 12 3.36 21.32 -6.08
N LYS A 13 2.66 22.46 -6.15
CA LYS A 13 3.29 23.73 -6.53
C LYS A 13 4.35 24.17 -5.54
N PHE A 14 4.08 24.02 -4.25
CA PHE A 14 5.05 24.29 -3.20
C PHE A 14 6.27 23.37 -3.28
N LEU A 15 6.09 22.08 -3.59
CA LEU A 15 7.21 21.17 -3.84
C LEU A 15 8.03 21.61 -5.05
N SER A 16 7.39 22.00 -6.14
CA SER A 16 8.12 22.54 -7.31
C SER A 16 8.93 23.79 -6.96
N PHE A 17 8.38 24.66 -6.10
CA PHE A 17 9.10 25.82 -5.57
C PHE A 17 10.28 25.42 -4.70
N LYS A 18 10.12 24.40 -3.85
CA LYS A 18 11.22 23.90 -3.00
C LYS A 18 12.36 23.25 -3.80
N VAL A 19 12.05 22.59 -4.91
CA VAL A 19 13.05 21.92 -5.75
C VAL A 19 13.79 22.91 -6.66
N ASN A 20 13.06 23.81 -7.33
CA ASN A 20 13.66 24.68 -8.36
C ASN A 20 13.86 26.14 -7.93
N GLY A 21 13.38 26.52 -6.74
CA GLY A 21 13.32 27.91 -6.29
C GLY A 21 12.27 28.77 -7.01
N ILE A 22 11.53 28.22 -7.98
CA ILE A 22 10.58 28.93 -8.82
C ILE A 22 9.17 28.34 -8.62
N TYR A 23 8.21 29.21 -8.33
CA TYR A 23 6.83 28.81 -8.14
C TYR A 23 6.15 28.58 -9.50
N PRO A 24 5.46 27.44 -9.73
CA PRO A 24 4.87 27.15 -11.04
C PRO A 24 3.77 28.13 -11.44
N GLU A 25 3.75 28.46 -12.73
CA GLU A 25 2.81 29.37 -13.36
C GLU A 25 1.34 29.02 -13.07
N ILE A 26 0.51 30.05 -13.13
CA ILE A 26 -0.94 29.91 -13.01
C ILE A 26 -1.43 29.17 -14.25
N GLY A 27 -2.29 28.15 -14.06
CA GLY A 27 -2.82 27.35 -15.17
C GLY A 27 -2.02 26.08 -15.49
N ILE A 28 -0.83 25.85 -14.90
CA ILE A 28 -0.06 24.62 -15.14
C ILE A 28 -0.90 23.36 -14.95
N ASP A 29 -0.77 22.40 -15.85
CA ASP A 29 -1.64 21.23 -15.82
C ASP A 29 -1.34 20.31 -14.61
N GLN A 30 -2.39 19.72 -14.04
CA GLN A 30 -2.28 18.89 -12.83
C GLN A 30 -1.50 17.58 -13.07
N PRO A 31 -1.72 16.82 -14.16
CA PRO A 31 -0.94 15.65 -14.51
C PRO A 31 0.56 15.94 -14.67
N GLN A 32 0.92 17.11 -15.20
CA GLN A 32 2.33 17.51 -15.33
C GLN A 32 2.99 17.67 -13.96
N LEU A 33 2.31 18.32 -13.01
CA LEU A 33 2.80 18.46 -11.64
C LEU A 33 2.92 17.10 -10.94
N LEU A 34 1.98 16.19 -11.17
CA LEU A 34 1.99 14.84 -10.61
C LEU A 34 3.15 14.02 -11.16
N HIS A 35 3.32 14.00 -12.48
CA HIS A 35 4.39 13.26 -13.14
C HIS A 35 5.77 13.77 -12.72
N ARG A 36 5.94 15.09 -12.61
CA ARG A 36 7.21 15.71 -12.17
C ARG A 36 7.66 15.26 -10.78
N HIS A 37 6.72 15.01 -9.88
CA HIS A 37 6.99 14.61 -8.50
C HIS A 37 6.78 13.12 -8.24
N ASP A 38 6.65 12.31 -9.29
CA ASP A 38 6.34 10.87 -9.22
C ASP A 38 5.15 10.56 -8.28
N MET A 39 4.12 11.41 -8.35
CA MET A 39 2.90 11.28 -7.56
C MET A 39 1.71 10.88 -8.43
N VAL A 40 0.76 10.22 -7.79
CA VAL A 40 -0.50 9.80 -8.43
C VAL A 40 -1.64 10.70 -7.97
N SER A 41 -2.67 10.85 -8.81
CA SER A 41 -3.83 11.66 -8.47
C SER A 41 -4.54 11.15 -7.21
N LEU A 42 -5.20 12.07 -6.49
CA LEU A 42 -6.01 11.71 -5.33
C LEU A 42 -7.21 10.84 -5.70
N SER A 43 -7.78 11.03 -6.90
CA SER A 43 -8.86 10.16 -7.40
C SER A 43 -8.41 8.71 -7.46
N TYR A 44 -7.26 8.45 -8.09
CA TYR A 44 -6.71 7.10 -8.18
C TYR A 44 -6.48 6.47 -6.81
N ARG A 45 -5.88 7.21 -5.87
CA ARG A 45 -5.65 6.71 -4.50
C ARG A 45 -6.96 6.39 -3.77
N ARG A 46 -8.00 7.19 -3.96
CA ARG A 46 -9.33 6.95 -3.37
C ARG A 46 -9.98 5.70 -3.95
N ASP A 47 -9.90 5.51 -5.26
CA ASP A 47 -10.48 4.34 -5.90
C ASP A 47 -9.76 3.06 -5.47
N THR A 48 -8.42 3.14 -5.33
CA THR A 48 -7.61 2.05 -4.76
C THR A 48 -8.03 1.75 -3.31
N TYR A 49 -8.21 2.78 -2.48
CA TYR A 49 -8.64 2.60 -1.09
C TYR A 49 -10.01 1.91 -1.00
N LYS A 50 -10.97 2.39 -1.79
CA LYS A 50 -12.33 1.83 -1.81
C LYS A 50 -12.32 0.39 -2.30
N LEU A 51 -11.52 0.07 -3.32
CA LEU A 51 -11.34 -1.30 -3.82
C LEU A 51 -10.80 -2.22 -2.72
N LEU A 52 -9.76 -1.79 -1.99
CA LEU A 52 -9.18 -2.58 -0.89
C LEU A 52 -10.12 -2.80 0.31
N HIS A 53 -11.16 -1.96 0.45
CA HIS A 53 -12.18 -2.08 1.50
C HIS A 53 -13.49 -2.67 0.99
N ASN A 54 -13.49 -3.32 -0.19
CA ASN A 54 -14.68 -3.90 -0.82
C ASN A 54 -15.84 -2.90 -1.00
N GLN A 55 -15.54 -1.61 -1.14
CA GLN A 55 -16.54 -0.55 -1.36
C GLN A 55 -16.84 -0.33 -2.84
N ILE A 56 -15.99 -0.83 -3.74
CA ILE A 56 -16.23 -0.91 -5.18
C ILE A 56 -15.66 -2.23 -5.69
N ASP A 57 -16.29 -2.77 -6.72
CA ASP A 57 -15.76 -3.88 -7.51
C ASP A 57 -15.30 -3.34 -8.87
N CYS A 58 -14.03 -3.53 -9.19
CA CYS A 58 -13.43 -3.04 -10.43
C CYS A 58 -12.24 -3.90 -10.83
N GLU A 59 -12.47 -4.85 -11.74
CA GLU A 59 -11.46 -5.78 -12.26
C GLU A 59 -10.25 -5.05 -12.87
N PHE A 60 -10.49 -3.95 -13.58
CA PHE A 60 -9.41 -3.15 -14.18
C PHE A 60 -8.47 -2.54 -13.13
N LEU A 61 -9.00 -2.02 -12.02
CA LEU A 61 -8.16 -1.50 -10.94
C LEU A 61 -7.49 -2.63 -10.16
N LEU A 62 -8.20 -3.74 -9.95
CA LEU A 62 -7.67 -4.92 -9.27
C LEU A 62 -6.47 -5.52 -10.01
N SER A 63 -6.53 -5.61 -11.34
CA SER A 63 -5.44 -6.11 -12.18
C SER A 63 -4.17 -5.25 -12.12
N LYS A 64 -4.27 -3.98 -11.69
CA LYS A 64 -3.12 -3.08 -11.50
C LYS A 64 -2.46 -3.22 -10.14
N ILE A 65 -3.10 -3.89 -9.18
CA ILE A 65 -2.55 -4.10 -7.84
C ILE A 65 -1.72 -5.39 -7.88
N PRO A 66 -0.41 -5.34 -7.59
CA PRO A 66 0.39 -6.56 -7.49
C PRO A 66 -0.01 -7.31 -6.22
N ILE A 67 -0.96 -8.23 -6.35
CA ILE A 67 -1.34 -9.13 -5.26
C ILE A 67 -0.26 -10.22 -5.17
N TYR A 68 0.59 -10.13 -4.15
CA TYR A 68 1.51 -11.20 -3.84
C TYR A 68 0.74 -12.35 -3.20
N VAL A 69 0.44 -13.36 -4.00
CA VAL A 69 -0.16 -14.60 -3.51
C VAL A 69 0.96 -15.54 -3.05
N PRO A 70 1.02 -15.93 -1.77
CA PRO A 70 2.00 -16.89 -1.30
C PRO A 70 1.86 -18.23 -2.04
N ARG A 71 3.01 -18.87 -2.31
CA ARG A 71 3.06 -20.21 -2.91
C ARG A 71 2.24 -21.18 -2.06
N ILE A 72 1.55 -22.14 -2.69
CA ILE A 72 0.71 -23.11 -1.98
C ILE A 72 1.50 -23.80 -0.85
N SER A 73 2.74 -24.20 -1.09
CA SER A 73 3.63 -24.82 -0.09
C SER A 73 4.03 -23.90 1.08
N SER A 74 3.83 -22.59 0.96
CA SER A 74 4.06 -21.61 2.03
C SER A 74 2.78 -21.18 2.74
N ARG A 75 1.61 -21.60 2.25
CA ARG A 75 0.33 -21.34 2.92
C ARG A 75 0.21 -22.28 4.10
N SER A 76 -0.26 -21.76 5.22
CA SER A 76 -0.70 -22.56 6.34
C SER A 76 -2.21 -22.71 6.27
N ASP A 77 -2.72 -23.94 6.43
CA ASP A 77 -4.15 -24.15 6.65
C ASP A 77 -4.64 -23.58 7.99
N VAL A 78 -3.70 -23.30 8.90
CA VAL A 78 -3.96 -22.69 10.20
C VAL A 78 -3.95 -21.17 10.10
N SER A 79 -5.06 -20.54 10.48
CA SER A 79 -5.31 -19.09 10.39
C SER A 79 -4.44 -18.24 11.32
N PHE A 80 -3.96 -18.81 12.42
CA PHE A 80 -3.13 -18.14 13.42
C PHE A 80 -1.75 -18.79 13.46
N ARG A 81 -0.86 -18.35 12.57
CA ARG A 81 0.56 -18.68 12.65
C ARG A 81 1.41 -17.43 12.89
N PRO A 82 2.38 -17.50 13.80
CA PRO A 82 3.37 -16.46 13.94
C PRO A 82 4.19 -16.33 12.65
N PRO A 83 4.71 -15.13 12.34
CA PRO A 83 5.54 -14.93 11.15
C PRO A 83 6.77 -15.85 11.19
N ALA A 84 7.24 -16.27 10.02
CA ALA A 84 8.37 -17.18 9.89
C ALA A 84 9.59 -16.65 10.66
N ALA A 85 10.04 -17.39 11.68
CA ALA A 85 11.16 -17.02 12.51
C ALA A 85 12.48 -17.02 11.71
N ARG A 86 13.01 -15.82 11.45
CA ARG A 86 14.24 -15.62 10.66
C ARG A 86 15.53 -15.66 11.49
N THR A 87 15.41 -15.56 12.82
CA THR A 87 16.54 -15.57 13.76
C THR A 87 16.34 -16.66 14.82
N ASP A 88 17.42 -17.12 15.42
CA ASP A 88 17.35 -18.15 16.47
C ASP A 88 16.61 -17.66 17.73
N VAL A 89 16.66 -16.35 18.00
CA VAL A 89 15.88 -15.72 19.06
C VAL A 89 14.38 -15.92 18.80
N LEU A 90 13.91 -15.59 17.59
CA LEU A 90 12.50 -15.77 17.21
C LEU A 90 12.11 -17.25 17.18
N ARG A 91 13.02 -18.16 16.83
CA ARG A 91 12.73 -19.60 16.85
C ARG A 91 12.51 -20.14 18.25
N ARG A 92 13.11 -19.52 19.27
CA ARG A 92 12.99 -19.87 20.69
C ARG A 92 11.94 -19.04 21.43
N ASP A 93 11.25 -18.13 20.74
CA ASP A 93 10.13 -17.39 21.29
C ASP A 93 9.03 -18.39 21.75
N PRO A 94 8.54 -18.29 23.00
CA PRO A 94 7.45 -19.12 23.50
C PRO A 94 6.26 -19.23 22.56
N ILE A 95 5.88 -18.14 21.89
CA ILE A 95 4.74 -18.13 20.95
C ILE A 95 5.04 -19.03 19.74
N ASN A 96 6.25 -18.95 19.18
CA ASN A 96 6.67 -19.80 18.08
C ASN A 96 6.75 -21.28 18.47
N ILE A 97 7.19 -21.58 19.71
CA ILE A 97 7.25 -22.95 20.22
C ILE A 97 5.82 -23.51 20.39
N MET A 98 4.91 -22.74 21.00
CA MET A 98 3.52 -23.15 21.21
C MET A 98 2.78 -23.38 19.90
N CYS A 99 2.90 -22.47 18.93
CA CYS A 99 2.22 -22.64 17.63
C CYS A 99 2.75 -23.85 16.85
N LYS A 100 4.07 -24.11 16.88
CA LYS A 100 4.65 -25.32 16.28
C LYS A 100 4.22 -26.61 16.98
N ALA A 101 4.04 -26.58 18.30
CA ALA A 101 3.53 -27.72 19.05
C ALA A 101 2.06 -27.99 18.71
N ALA A 102 1.23 -26.94 18.63
CA ALA A 102 -0.16 -27.03 18.21
C ALA A 102 -0.30 -27.60 16.78
N ASP A 103 0.54 -27.14 15.84
CA ASP A 103 0.57 -27.67 14.46
C ASP A 103 0.80 -29.20 14.40
N ARG A 104 1.44 -29.82 15.41
CA ARG A 104 1.63 -31.29 15.47
C ARG A 104 0.46 -32.04 16.10
N ILE A 105 -0.34 -31.35 16.92
CA ILE A 105 -1.48 -31.95 17.63
C ILE A 105 -2.74 -31.90 16.75
N PHE A 106 -2.87 -30.85 15.94
CA PHE A 106 -4.03 -30.59 15.10
C PHE A 106 -3.81 -30.86 13.60
N ALA A 107 -2.72 -31.53 13.23
CA ALA A 107 -2.45 -32.04 11.88
C ALA A 107 -2.74 -33.54 11.79
#